data_AF-A0A1F9XM82-F1
#
_entry.id   AF-A0A1F9XM82-F1
#
_cell.length_a   1.000
_cell.length_b   1.000
_cell.length_c   1.000
_cell.angle_alpha   90.00
_cell.angle_beta   90.00
_cell.angle_gamma   90.00
#
_symmetry.space_group_name_H-M   'P 1'
#
loop_
_entity.id
_entity.type
_entity.pdbx_description
1 polymer ?
#
loop_
_entity_poly.entity_id
_entity_poly.type
_entity_poly.pdbx_seq_one_letter_code
_entity_poly.pdbx_strand_id
1 'polypeptide(L)'
;MNEESFLIDCPMCKARIEVEKKTGKVLRHWEKPMVKEGSDQMKDALEKIKDNKSRLDDYFSKARGEMERKKKELLENFEKEKKRIKDSGDTSRPINPMDLD
;
A
#
# COMPACT_ATOMS: atom_id res chain seq x y z
N MET A 1 -26.94 30.74 -6.17
CA MET A 1 -27.91 31.11 -5.10
C MET A 1 -27.77 30.07 -4.01
N ASN A 2 -27.44 30.52 -2.80
CA ASN A 2 -27.03 29.70 -1.65
C ASN A 2 -27.83 28.39 -1.50
N GLU A 3 -27.13 27.26 -1.66
CA GLU A 3 -27.56 25.95 -1.16
C GLU A 3 -27.36 25.94 0.35
N GLU A 4 -28.20 26.68 1.06
CA GLU A 4 -28.26 26.59 2.51
C GLU A 4 -29.00 25.29 2.86
N SER A 5 -28.25 24.29 3.33
CA SER A 5 -28.79 23.07 3.94
C SER A 5 -28.75 23.18 5.48
N PHE A 6 -29.69 22.50 6.15
CA PHE A 6 -29.68 22.29 7.60
C PHE A 6 -29.27 20.86 7.90
N LEU A 7 -28.41 20.70 8.89
CA LEU A 7 -28.10 19.40 9.48
C LEU A 7 -28.95 19.25 10.75
N ILE A 8 -29.88 18.30 10.74
CA ILE A 8 -30.81 18.04 11.84
C ILE A 8 -30.61 16.61 12.32
N ASP A 9 -30.58 16.41 13.63
CA ASP A 9 -30.56 15.07 14.21
C ASP A 9 -31.99 14.55 14.37
N CYS A 10 -32.27 13.38 13.78
CA CYS A 10 -33.60 12.78 13.86
C CYS A 10 -33.88 12.28 15.29
N PRO A 11 -34.98 12.70 15.94
CA PRO A 11 -35.29 12.26 17.31
C PRO A 11 -35.63 10.76 17.41
N MET A 12 -35.99 10.11 16.30
CA MET A 12 -36.36 8.69 16.28
C MET A 12 -35.15 7.75 16.08
N CYS A 13 -34.27 8.05 15.11
CA CYS A 13 -33.13 7.18 14.77
C CYS A 13 -31.76 7.76 15.16
N LYS A 14 -31.69 8.98 15.70
CA LYS A 14 -30.44 9.72 16.03
C LYS A 14 -29.46 9.85 14.86
N ALA A 15 -29.94 9.64 13.63
CA ALA A 15 -29.19 9.81 12.41
C ALA A 15 -29.14 11.30 12.02
N ARG A 16 -28.07 11.69 11.34
CA ARG A 16 -27.89 13.08 10.91
C ARG A 16 -28.51 13.24 9.54
N ILE A 17 -29.50 14.11 9.42
CA ILE A 17 -30.24 14.35 8.19
C ILE A 17 -29.85 15.71 7.63
N GLU A 18 -29.49 15.74 6.36
CA GLU A 18 -29.29 16.98 5.61
C GLU A 18 -30.57 17.34 4.86
N VAL A 19 -31.10 18.54 5.15
CA VAL A 19 -32.38 19.03 4.63
C VAL A 19 -32.16 20.35 3.89
N GLU A 20 -32.76 20.50 2.73
CA GLU A 20 -32.74 21.76 1.97
C GLU A 20 -33.63 22.83 2.63
N LYS A 21 -33.09 24.03 2.89
CA LYS A 21 -33.83 25.11 3.59
C LYS A 21 -35.15 25.53 2.95
N LYS A 22 -35.22 25.55 1.62
CA LYS A 22 -36.35 26.15 0.90
C LYS A 22 -37.54 25.20 0.75
N THR A 23 -37.29 23.92 0.60
CA THR A 23 -38.33 22.93 0.29
C THR A 23 -38.58 21.95 1.43
N GLY A 24 -37.69 21.89 2.43
CA GLY A 24 -37.75 20.90 3.50
C GLY A 24 -37.50 19.47 3.01
N LYS A 25 -37.02 19.29 1.77
CA LYS A 25 -36.70 17.96 1.24
C LYS A 25 -35.43 17.43 1.89
N VAL A 26 -35.47 16.16 2.26
CA VAL A 26 -34.30 15.41 2.73
C VAL A 26 -33.39 15.15 1.55
N LEU A 27 -32.18 15.70 1.60
CA LEU A 27 -31.15 15.49 0.59
C LEU A 27 -30.35 14.22 0.89
N ARG A 28 -29.96 14.02 2.16
CA ARG A 28 -29.14 12.88 2.58
C ARG A 28 -29.48 12.44 4.00
N HIS A 29 -29.50 11.12 4.21
CA HIS A 29 -29.66 10.49 5.51
C HIS A 29 -28.35 9.78 5.86
N TRP A 30 -27.64 10.29 6.88
CA TRP A 30 -26.39 9.73 7.33
C TRP A 30 -26.65 8.82 8.53
N GLU A 31 -26.44 7.53 8.37
CA GLU A 31 -26.46 6.59 9.48
C GLU A 31 -25.39 7.00 10.50
N LYS A 32 -25.74 7.00 11.79
CA LYS A 32 -24.80 7.34 12.84
C LYS A 32 -23.62 6.36 12.76
N PRO A 33 -22.36 6.81 12.58
CA PRO A 33 -21.24 5.91 12.72
C PRO A 33 -21.32 5.33 14.13
N MET A 34 -21.50 4.01 14.22
CA MET A 34 -21.47 3.30 15.48
C MET A 34 -20.04 3.37 16.00
N VAL A 35 -19.70 4.50 16.64
CA VAL A 35 -18.57 4.54 17.56
C VAL A 35 -18.99 3.60 18.68
N LYS A 36 -18.46 2.37 18.66
CA LYS A 36 -18.63 1.42 19.76
C LYS A 36 -18.05 2.09 21.01
N GLU A 37 -18.91 2.71 21.80
CA GLU A 37 -18.59 3.16 23.15
C GLU A 37 -18.22 1.92 23.96
N GLY A 38 -16.91 1.64 24.08
CA GLY A 38 -16.41 0.55 24.92
C GLY A 38 -15.26 -0.29 24.36
N SER A 39 -14.85 -0.16 23.10
CA SER A 39 -13.58 -0.75 22.65
C SER A 39 -12.46 0.27 22.78
N ASP A 40 -11.43 -0.02 23.58
CA ASP A 40 -10.20 0.77 23.70
C ASP A 40 -9.63 1.04 22.30
N GLN A 41 -10.01 2.16 21.68
CA GLN A 41 -9.49 2.56 20.36
C GLN A 41 -7.96 2.67 20.38
N MET A 42 -7.42 2.98 21.56
CA MET A 42 -5.99 2.97 21.85
C MET A 42 -5.38 1.57 21.69
N LYS A 43 -6.03 0.51 22.20
CA LYS A 43 -5.53 -0.87 22.08
C LYS A 43 -5.61 -1.38 20.64
N ASP A 44 -6.73 -1.13 19.95
CA ASP A 44 -6.89 -1.48 18.53
C ASP A 44 -5.85 -0.74 17.65
N ALA A 45 -5.59 0.55 17.94
CA ALA A 45 -4.53 1.29 17.28
C ALA A 45 -3.14 0.72 17.56
N LEU A 46 -2.84 0.34 18.80
CA LEU A 46 -1.57 -0.30 19.18
C LEU A 46 -1.36 -1.66 18.49
N GLU A 47 -2.41 -2.48 18.40
CA GLU A 47 -2.36 -3.76 17.68
C GLU A 47 -2.12 -3.54 16.18
N LYS A 48 -2.83 -2.59 15.56
CA LYS A 48 -2.62 -2.21 14.16
C LYS A 48 -1.20 -1.70 13.90
N ILE A 49 -0.61 -0.96 14.83
CA ILE A 49 0.78 -0.49 14.69
C ILE A 49 1.76 -1.66 14.76
N LYS A 50 1.55 -2.60 15.68
CA LYS A 50 2.39 -3.82 15.78
C LYS A 50 2.28 -4.68 14.53
N ASP A 51 1.06 -4.90 14.03
CA ASP A 51 0.82 -5.69 12.83
C ASP A 51 1.48 -5.04 11.59
N ASN A 52 1.33 -3.72 11.44
CA ASN A 52 2.02 -2.99 10.37
C ASN A 52 3.54 -3.08 10.48
N LYS A 53 4.10 -3.02 11.68
CA LYS A 53 5.55 -3.19 11.88
C LYS A 53 6.02 -4.58 11.46
N SER A 54 5.33 -5.63 11.89
CA SER A 54 5.64 -7.02 11.50
C SER A 54 5.59 -7.18 9.98
N ARG A 55 4.54 -6.64 9.35
CA ARG A 55 4.38 -6.69 7.90
C ARG A 55 5.53 -6.00 7.16
N LEU A 56 5.93 -4.81 7.62
CA LEU A 56 7.06 -4.07 7.04
C LEU A 56 8.38 -4.84 7.20
N ASP A 57 8.65 -5.37 8.39
CA ASP A 57 9.87 -6.15 8.67
C ASP A 57 9.95 -7.39 7.76
N ASP A 58 8.83 -8.07 7.50
CA ASP A 58 8.76 -9.19 6.56
C ASP A 58 9.06 -8.76 5.12
N TYR A 59 8.52 -7.62 4.67
CA TYR A 59 8.81 -7.07 3.34
C TYR A 59 10.29 -6.75 3.17
N PHE A 60 10.90 -6.08 4.16
CA PHE A 60 12.32 -5.74 4.11
C PHE A 60 13.21 -6.98 4.15
N SER A 61 12.87 -7.96 4.99
CA SER A 61 13.62 -9.21 5.10
C SER A 61 13.59 -10.01 3.81
N LYS A 62 12.41 -10.13 3.17
CA LYS A 62 12.26 -10.79 1.86
C LYS A 62 13.03 -10.05 0.77
N ALA A 63 12.90 -8.73 0.68
CA ALA A 63 13.60 -7.93 -0.31
C ALA A 63 15.13 -8.05 -0.18
N ARG A 64 15.64 -8.06 1.06
CA ARG A 64 17.07 -8.27 1.31
C ARG A 64 17.53 -9.65 0.86
N GLY A 65 16.79 -10.70 1.20
CA GLY A 65 17.10 -12.07 0.76
C GLY A 65 17.10 -12.21 -0.76
N GLU A 66 16.14 -11.60 -1.45
CA GLU A 66 16.09 -11.59 -2.92
C GLU A 66 17.27 -10.83 -3.55
N MET A 67 17.65 -9.68 -2.99
CA MET A 67 18.81 -8.93 -3.49
C MET A 67 20.11 -9.71 -3.30
N GLU A 68 20.31 -10.33 -2.14
CA GLU A 68 21.49 -11.16 -1.87
C GLU A 68 21.54 -12.36 -2.83
N ARG A 69 20.39 -13.02 -3.08
CA ARG A 69 20.28 -14.12 -4.04
C ARG A 69 20.61 -13.67 -5.47
N LYS A 70 20.01 -12.59 -5.95
CA LYS A 70 20.28 -12.04 -7.29
C LYS A 70 21.75 -11.66 -7.44
N LYS A 71 22.36 -11.06 -6.42
CA LYS A 71 23.78 -10.73 -6.41
C LYS A 71 24.66 -11.99 -6.55
N LYS A 72 24.32 -13.07 -5.84
CA LYS A 72 25.04 -14.34 -5.92
C LYS A 72 24.87 -15.00 -7.29
N GLU A 73 23.64 -15.07 -7.82
CA GLU A 73 23.36 -15.60 -9.16
C GLU A 73 24.13 -14.81 -10.25
N LEU A 74 24.17 -13.48 -10.15
CA LEU A 74 24.90 -12.62 -11.08
C LEU A 74 26.42 -12.86 -11.03
N LEU A 75 26.98 -12.98 -9.82
CA LEU A 75 28.40 -13.31 -9.63
C LEU A 75 28.76 -14.68 -10.19
N GLU A 76 27.93 -15.70 -9.91
CA GLU A 76 28.14 -17.05 -10.43
C GLU A 76 28.10 -17.09 -11.97
N ASN A 77 27.14 -16.39 -12.58
CA ASN A 77 27.05 -16.30 -14.04
C ASN A 77 28.24 -15.55 -14.63
N PHE A 78 28.68 -14.47 -14.00
CA PHE A 78 29.88 -13.74 -14.42
C PHE A 78 31.14 -14.60 -14.33
N GLU A 79 31.31 -15.37 -13.24
CA GLU A 79 32.45 -16.27 -13.09
C GLU A 79 32.43 -17.43 -14.09
N LYS A 80 31.26 -18.02 -14.37
CA LYS A 80 31.09 -19.05 -15.40
C LYS A 80 31.47 -18.52 -16.77
N GLU A 81 30.98 -17.33 -17.13
CA GLU A 81 31.26 -16.71 -18.40
C GLU A 81 32.74 -16.31 -18.54
N LYS A 82 33.33 -15.79 -17.46
CA LYS A 82 34.77 -15.51 -17.38
C LYS A 82 35.62 -16.77 -17.57
N LYS A 83 35.20 -17.91 -17.02
CA LYS A 83 35.87 -19.20 -17.25
C LYS A 83 35.71 -19.65 -18.71
N ARG A 84 34.49 -19.59 -19.26
CA ARG A 84 34.21 -19.91 -20.67
C ARG A 84 35.13 -19.13 -21.62
N ILE A 85 35.24 -17.82 -21.45
CA ILE A 85 36.10 -16.94 -22.26
C ILE A 85 37.58 -17.31 -22.13
N LYS A 86 38.05 -17.62 -20.91
CA LYS A 86 39.44 -18.06 -20.69
C LYS A 86 39.73 -19.38 -21.39
N ASP A 87 38.80 -20.33 -21.34
CA ASP A 87 38.97 -21.66 -21.91
C ASP A 87 38.80 -21.66 -23.44
N SER A 88 37.93 -20.80 -23.99
CA SER A 88 37.68 -20.67 -25.44
C SER A 88 38.60 -19.69 -26.15
N GLY A 89 39.30 -18.81 -25.42
CA GLY A 89 40.18 -17.79 -26.00
C GLY A 89 39.43 -16.70 -26.81
N ASP A 90 38.12 -16.59 -26.61
CA ASP A 90 37.26 -15.68 -27.38
C ASP A 90 37.47 -14.23 -26.91
N THR A 91 38.11 -13.42 -27.75
CA THR A 91 38.41 -12.00 -27.47
C THR A 91 37.36 -11.05 -28.07
N SER A 92 36.24 -11.58 -28.57
CA SER A 92 35.16 -10.76 -29.10
C SER A 92 34.52 -9.91 -28.00
N ARG A 93 34.21 -8.65 -28.33
CA ARG A 93 33.57 -7.73 -27.38
C ARG A 93 32.11 -8.19 -27.15
N PRO A 94 31.64 -8.27 -25.89
CA PRO A 94 30.25 -8.56 -25.61
C PRO A 94 29.32 -7.57 -26.31
N ILE A 95 28.23 -8.06 -26.89
CA ILE A 95 27.22 -7.23 -27.53
C ILE A 95 26.58 -6.35 -26.46
N ASN A 96 26.56 -5.04 -26.71
CA ASN A 96 25.93 -4.08 -25.82
C ASN A 96 24.41 -4.27 -25.86
N PRO A 97 23.75 -4.53 -24.71
CA PRO A 97 22.32 -4.78 -24.68
C PRO A 97 21.46 -3.57 -25.08
N MET A 98 22.02 -2.36 -25.10
CA MET A 98 21.33 -1.16 -25.61
C MET A 98 21.40 -1.03 -27.14
N ASP A 99 22.24 -1.83 -27.81
CA ASP A 99 22.34 -1.89 -29.27
C ASP A 99 21.48 -3.03 -29.86
N LEU A 100 20.67 -3.69 -29.02
CA LEU A 100 19.76 -4.80 -29.34
C LEU A 100 18.29 -4.34 -29.38
N ASP A 101 18.02 -3.17 -29.96
CA ASP A 101 16.65 -2.67 -30.25
C ASP A 101 16.04 -3.35 -31.48
#